data_AF-A0A2S7W974-F1
#
_entry.id   AF-A0A2S7W974-F1
#
_cell.length_a   1.000
_cell.length_b   1.000
_cell.length_c   1.000
_cell.angle_alpha   90.00
_cell.angle_beta   90.00
_cell.angle_gamma   90.00
#
_symmetry.space_group_name_H-M   'P 1'
#
loop_
_entity.id
_entity.type
_entity.pdbx_description
1 polymer ?
#
loop_
_entity_poly.entity_id
_entity_poly.type
_entity_poly.pdbx_seq_one_letter_code
_entity_poly.pdbx_strand_id
1 'polypeptide(L)'
;MEAKTNDLTEITLKMLLDEGIIENGTVLYSDTNPTKTAKINSDGFIDLKIDGSQKLYPFPSGAARALVNLSVNGWKFWKIKINDELKEISELRQIYKERKK
;
A
#
# COMPACT_ATOMS: atom_id res chain seq x y z
N MET A 1 17.86 24.30 -9.03
CA MET A 1 16.58 23.63 -8.70
C MET A 1 16.91 22.57 -7.68
N GLU A 2 16.58 22.78 -6.40
CA GLU A 2 16.80 21.76 -5.36
C GLU A 2 15.77 20.63 -5.54
N ALA A 3 16.26 19.44 -5.89
CA ALA A 3 15.45 18.23 -5.79
C ALA A 3 15.21 17.93 -4.31
N LYS A 4 14.06 18.36 -3.77
CA LYS A 4 13.61 17.93 -2.45
C LYS A 4 13.51 16.41 -2.47
N THR A 5 14.41 15.76 -1.75
CA THR A 5 14.36 14.32 -1.55
C THR A 5 13.22 14.05 -0.59
N ASN A 6 12.03 13.71 -1.09
CA ASN A 6 10.92 13.32 -0.23
C ASN A 6 11.36 12.16 0.67
N ASP A 7 11.07 12.28 1.96
CA ASP A 7 11.27 11.19 2.90
C ASP A 7 10.23 10.09 2.62
N LEU A 8 10.54 8.81 2.92
CA LEU A 8 9.61 7.71 2.64
C LEU A 8 8.28 7.86 3.39
N THR A 9 8.28 8.66 4.45
CA THR A 9 7.11 9.02 5.25
C THR A 9 6.11 9.92 4.51
N GLU A 10 6.56 10.64 3.47
CA GLU A 10 5.71 11.55 2.67
C GLU A 10 5.10 10.88 1.43
N ILE A 11 5.58 9.68 1.06
CA ILE A 11 5.09 8.96 -0.12
C ILE A 11 3.76 8.28 0.20
N THR A 12 2.72 8.62 -0.57
CA THR A 12 1.36 8.06 -0.44
C THR A 12 1.08 6.99 -1.49
N LEU A 13 0.05 6.16 -1.27
CA LEU A 13 -0.41 5.21 -2.30
C LEU A 13 -0.90 5.92 -3.57
N LYS A 14 -1.49 7.11 -3.43
CA LYS A 14 -1.90 7.94 -4.57
C LYS A 14 -0.72 8.34 -5.44
N MET A 15 0.40 8.74 -4.85
CA MET A 15 1.63 9.01 -5.59
C MET A 15 2.15 7.78 -6.36
N LEU A 16 2.05 6.58 -5.77
CA LEU A 16 2.46 5.35 -6.46
C LEU A 16 1.53 5.02 -7.64
N LEU A 17 0.22 5.29 -7.52
CA LEU A 17 -0.75 5.17 -8.61
C LEU A 17 -0.47 6.16 -9.73
N ASP A 18 -0.24 7.42 -9.40
CA ASP A 18 -0.05 8.50 -10.37
C ASP A 18 1.22 8.29 -11.21
N GLU A 19 2.25 7.63 -10.67
CA GLU A 19 3.46 7.24 -11.39
C GLU A 19 3.37 5.87 -12.09
N GLY A 20 2.22 5.19 -12.01
CA GLY A 20 2.02 3.86 -12.59
C GLY A 20 2.92 2.77 -11.99
N ILE A 21 3.35 2.93 -10.73
CA ILE A 21 4.09 1.89 -9.99
C ILE A 21 3.14 0.80 -9.51
N ILE A 22 1.91 1.20 -9.19
CA ILE A 22 0.77 0.34 -8.91
C ILE A 22 -0.43 0.82 -9.73
N GLU A 23 -1.43 -0.03 -9.89
CA GLU A 23 -2.62 0.27 -10.67
C GLU A 23 -3.88 0.32 -9.81
N ASN A 24 -4.91 1.03 -10.27
CA ASN A 24 -6.23 0.94 -9.66
C ASN A 24 -6.72 -0.51 -9.65
N GLY A 25 -7.26 -0.96 -8.51
CA GLY A 25 -7.68 -2.33 -8.30
C GLY A 25 -6.57 -3.28 -7.85
N THR A 26 -5.32 -2.80 -7.71
CA THR A 26 -4.19 -3.60 -7.20
C THR A 26 -4.58 -4.29 -5.89
N VAL A 27 -4.39 -5.61 -5.86
CA VAL A 27 -4.70 -6.45 -4.69
C VAL A 27 -3.55 -6.40 -3.70
N LEU A 28 -3.87 -6.00 -2.47
CA LEU A 28 -2.99 -6.10 -1.32
C LEU A 28 -3.25 -7.41 -0.58
N TYR A 29 -2.19 -8.14 -0.29
CA TYR A 29 -2.19 -9.37 0.51
C TYR A 29 -1.65 -9.07 1.89
N SER A 30 -2.31 -9.57 2.94
CA SER A 30 -1.80 -9.40 4.30
C SER A 30 -0.63 -10.34 4.57
N ASP A 31 0.42 -9.83 5.22
CA ASP A 31 1.59 -10.62 5.63
C ASP A 31 1.23 -11.75 6.61
N THR A 32 0.27 -11.50 7.51
CA THR A 32 -0.17 -12.48 8.51
C THR A 32 -1.02 -13.60 7.93
N ASN A 33 -1.76 -13.33 6.85
CA ASN A 33 -2.64 -14.31 6.20
C ASN A 33 -2.92 -13.89 4.75
N PRO A 34 -2.28 -14.51 3.75
CA PRO A 34 -2.48 -14.17 2.34
C PRO A 34 -3.92 -14.30 1.83
N THR A 35 -4.81 -15.01 2.53
CA THR A 35 -6.25 -15.08 2.17
C THR A 35 -7.01 -13.80 2.50
N LYS A 36 -6.49 -12.98 3.42
CA LYS A 36 -7.04 -11.66 3.75
C LYS A 36 -6.45 -10.63 2.80
N THR A 37 -7.29 -10.09 1.94
CA THR A 37 -6.89 -9.13 0.91
C THR A 37 -7.63 -7.81 1.02
N ALA A 38 -7.04 -6.78 0.44
CA ALA A 38 -7.65 -5.48 0.20
C ALA A 38 -7.39 -5.05 -1.25
N LYS A 39 -8.04 -3.99 -1.71
CA LYS A 39 -7.78 -3.40 -3.03
C LYS A 39 -7.43 -1.94 -2.91
N ILE A 40 -6.59 -1.43 -3.81
CA ILE A 40 -6.33 0.00 -3.91
C ILE A 40 -7.34 0.60 -4.89
N ASN A 41 -8.05 1.66 -4.50
CA ASN A 41 -8.97 2.37 -5.41
C ASN A 41 -8.26 3.48 -6.20
N SER A 42 -8.98 4.17 -7.09
CA SER A 42 -8.45 5.24 -7.94
C SER A 42 -7.91 6.46 -7.18
N ASP A 43 -8.37 6.65 -5.94
CA ASP A 43 -7.97 7.75 -5.06
C ASP A 43 -6.75 7.39 -4.19
N GLY A 44 -6.21 6.17 -4.31
CA GLY A 44 -5.11 5.69 -3.48
C GLY A 44 -5.53 5.25 -2.09
N PHE A 45 -6.82 4.99 -1.87
CA PHE A 45 -7.31 4.43 -0.61
C PHE A 45 -7.34 2.91 -0.68
N ILE A 46 -7.16 2.29 0.49
CA ILE A 46 -7.28 0.85 0.66
C ILE A 46 -8.73 0.53 0.95
N ASP A 47 -9.35 -0.17 0.03
CA ASP A 47 -10.65 -0.78 0.13
C ASP A 47 -10.53 -2.18 0.76
N LEU A 48 -10.97 -2.28 2.01
CA LEU A 48 -10.82 -3.47 2.82
C LEU A 48 -12.19 -3.98 3.28
N LYS A 49 -12.48 -5.24 2.98
CA LYS A 49 -13.68 -5.93 3.42
C LYS A 49 -13.40 -6.74 4.69
N ILE A 50 -13.98 -6.33 5.80
CA ILE A 50 -13.88 -7.01 7.11
C ILE A 50 -15.30 -7.19 7.65
N ASP A 51 -15.60 -8.38 8.15
CA ASP A 51 -16.89 -8.72 8.78
C ASP A 51 -18.12 -8.34 7.94
N GLY A 52 -18.04 -8.61 6.63
CA GLY A 52 -19.11 -8.30 5.67
C GLY A 52 -19.22 -6.82 5.29
N SER A 53 -18.53 -5.92 5.99
CA SER A 53 -18.54 -4.49 5.73
C SER A 53 -17.34 -4.05 4.91
N GLN A 54 -17.57 -3.12 3.99
CA GLN A 54 -16.52 -2.47 3.21
C GLN A 54 -16.09 -1.18 3.92
N LYS A 55 -14.78 -0.98 4.08
CA LYS A 55 -14.22 0.23 4.69
C LYS A 55 -13.05 0.75 3.86
N LEU A 56 -13.00 2.07 3.69
CA LEU A 56 -11.92 2.77 3.01
C LEU A 56 -10.93 3.33 4.02
N TYR A 57 -9.64 3.12 3.76
CA TYR A 57 -8.56 3.62 4.59
C TYR A 57 -7.59 4.46 3.74
N PRO A 58 -7.31 5.72 4.13
CA PRO A 58 -6.36 6.56 3.41
C PRO A 58 -4.90 6.14 3.64
N PHE A 59 -4.63 5.33 4.67
CA PHE A 59 -3.28 4.94 5.06
C PHE A 59 -3.13 3.42 5.24
N PRO A 60 -2.01 2.83 4.79
CA PRO A 60 -1.69 1.41 5.00
C PRO A 60 -1.80 0.91 6.43
N SER A 61 -1.32 1.70 7.39
CA SER A 61 -1.34 1.35 8.82
C SER A 61 -2.76 1.27 9.38
N GLY A 62 -3.66 2.15 8.93
CA GLY A 62 -5.07 2.13 9.34
C GLY A 62 -5.78 0.87 8.88
N ALA A 63 -5.61 0.51 7.61
CA ALA A 63 -6.17 -0.72 7.06
C ALA A 63 -5.61 -1.97 7.76
N ALA A 64 -4.30 -2.03 7.97
CA ALA A 64 -3.65 -3.16 8.60
C ALA A 64 -4.13 -3.35 10.04
N ARG A 65 -4.17 -2.26 10.82
CA ARG A 65 -4.68 -2.28 12.19
C ARG A 65 -6.13 -2.71 12.27
N ALA A 66 -6.97 -2.29 11.32
CA ALA A 66 -8.36 -2.74 11.28
C ALA A 66 -8.48 -4.24 11.02
N LEU A 67 -7.54 -4.84 10.27
CA LEU A 67 -7.54 -6.27 9.98
C LEU A 67 -7.04 -7.12 11.15
N VAL A 68 -5.97 -6.70 11.83
CA VAL A 68 -5.31 -7.52 12.88
C VAL A 68 -5.55 -7.06 14.31
N ASN A 69 -6.22 -5.92 14.51
CA ASN A 69 -6.42 -5.29 15.82
C ASN A 69 -5.13 -5.07 16.63
N LEU A 70 -4.01 -4.82 15.93
CA LEU A 70 -2.69 -4.61 16.51
C LEU A 70 -2.00 -3.41 15.87
N SER A 71 -1.07 -2.80 16.59
CA SER A 71 -0.20 -1.78 16.03
C SER A 71 0.84 -2.44 15.13
N VAL A 72 0.72 -2.24 13.82
CA VAL A 72 1.60 -2.85 12.82
C VAL A 72 2.07 -1.81 11.80
N ASN A 73 3.24 -2.05 11.23
CA ASN A 73 3.75 -1.23 10.14
C ASN A 73 3.00 -1.57 8.83
N GLY A 74 1.99 -0.79 8.49
CA GLY A 74 1.16 -1.00 7.30
C GLY A 74 1.94 -1.11 5.99
N TRP A 75 3.08 -0.42 5.86
CA TRP A 75 3.88 -0.47 4.64
C TRP A 75 4.62 -1.80 4.45
N LYS A 76 4.95 -2.50 5.53
CA LYS A 76 5.53 -3.85 5.48
C LYS A 76 4.47 -4.94 5.52
N PHE A 77 3.36 -4.65 6.19
CA PHE A 77 2.25 -5.58 6.38
C PHE A 77 1.54 -5.93 5.07
N TRP A 78 1.37 -4.96 4.17
CA TRP A 78 0.73 -5.18 2.89
C TRP A 78 1.74 -5.56 1.82
N LYS A 79 1.41 -6.60 1.06
CA LYS A 79 2.21 -7.09 -0.06
C LYS A 79 1.41 -7.05 -1.35
N ILE A 80 2.08 -6.91 -2.48
CA ILE A 80 1.49 -7.06 -3.81
C ILE A 80 2.16 -8.19 -4.54
N LYS A 81 1.43 -8.83 -5.45
CA LYS A 81 1.94 -9.93 -6.26
C LYS A 81 2.54 -9.37 -7.56
N ILE A 82 3.85 -9.49 -7.74
CA ILE A 82 4.59 -9.11 -8.96
C ILE A 82 5.39 -10.33 -9.42
N ASN A 83 5.20 -10.78 -10.66
CA ASN A 83 5.89 -11.95 -11.23
C ASN A 83 5.82 -13.20 -10.33
N ASP A 84 4.63 -13.48 -9.80
CA ASP A 84 4.36 -14.55 -8.83
C ASP A 84 5.01 -14.43 -7.44
N GLU A 85 5.75 -13.37 -7.18
CA GLU A 85 6.34 -13.09 -5.87
C GLU A 85 5.56 -12.01 -5.11
N LEU A 86 5.42 -12.20 -3.79
CA LEU A 86 4.83 -11.19 -2.90
C LEU A 86 5.91 -10.20 -2.46
N LYS A 87 5.77 -8.94 -2.87
CA LYS A 87 6.66 -7.83 -2.50
C LYS A 87 5.98 -6.87 -1.56
N GLU A 88 6.70 -6.33 -0.58
CA GLU A 88 6.15 -5.35 0.34
C GLU A 88 5.86 -4.03 -0.39
N ILE A 89 4.76 -3.36 -0.05
CA ILE A 89 4.51 -2.02 -0.59
C ILE A 89 5.56 -0.99 -0.11
N SER A 90 6.32 -1.32 0.94
CA SER A 90 7.46 -0.53 1.42
C SER A 90 8.55 -0.40 0.35
N GLU A 91 8.77 -1.45 -0.45
CA GLU A 91 9.76 -1.49 -1.54
C GLU A 91 9.35 -0.58 -2.70
N LEU A 92 8.04 -0.45 -2.95
CA LEU A 92 7.51 0.40 -4.02
C LEU A 92 7.77 1.89 -3.78
N ARG A 93 7.86 2.29 -2.52
CA ARG A 93 8.27 3.66 -2.15
C ARG A 93 9.73 3.94 -2.50
N GLN A 94 10.60 2.92 -2.46
CA GLN A 94 11.98 3.06 -2.93
C GLN A 94 12.01 3.29 -4.44
N ILE A 95 11.24 2.49 -5.20
CA ILE A 95 11.11 2.66 -6.66
C ILE A 95 10.65 4.07 -7.01
N TYR A 96 9.65 4.60 -6.30
CA TYR A 96 9.20 5.98 -6.49
C TYR A 96 10.33 6.99 -6.26
N LYS A 97 11.08 6.84 -5.17
CA LYS A 97 12.19 7.73 -4.83
C LYS A 97 13.31 7.67 -5.87
N GLU A 98 13.65 6.48 -6.35
CA GLU A 98 14.66 6.28 -7.39
C GLU A 98 14.27 6.92 -8.72
N ARG A 99 12.98 6.93 -9.08
CA ARG A 99 12.48 7.61 -10.30
C ARG A 99 12.51 9.14 -10.21
N LYS A 100 12.54 9.70 -9.00
CA LYS A 100 12.57 11.16 -8.76
C LYS A 100 13.98 11.70 -8.50
N LYS A 101 14.99 10.83 -8.48
CA LYS A 101 16.40 11.18 -8.35
C LYS A 101 16.99 11.55 -9.72
#